data_AF-A0A7Y3N5L3-F1
#
_entry.id   AF-A0A7Y3N5L3-F1
#
_cell.length_a   1.000
_cell.length_b   1.000
_cell.length_c   1.000
_cell.angle_alpha   90.00
_cell.angle_beta   90.00
_cell.angle_gamma   90.00
#
_symmetry.space_group_name_H-M   'P 1'
#
loop_
_entity.id
_entity.type
_entity.pdbx_description
1 polymer ?
#
loop_
_entity_poly.entity_id
_entity_poly.type
_entity_poly.pdbx_seq_one_letter_code
_entity_poly.pdbx_strand_id
1 'polypeptide(L)'
;MNTEQQFLELPKEAADSPVKNQKIPNKKPLSGILVDFLSKWEALPAVEDRLKASVDFMRSTLAQTGSPSFKDFWEVRKISLPLFKENINPILRSQFWGEFSELSAEARRLKEILDEQSSFAAEQIHLAIQAMEADVENYQNLLPQIELPAFPVHSKIFLEKKDFYFSLQQELELLNHLASRINSLRKETVKIEMRIRQKNQFFERLSLIGDKVFPKRKELIKSLSEAFLLDVEDFIAKNFTDFPENRIPVYVLREEIKSLQEIAKILTLNTHCFT
;
A
#
# COMPACT_ATOMS: atom_id res chain seq x y z
N MET A 1 -24.82 3.54 6.71
CA MET A 1 -23.75 2.53 6.81
C MET A 1 -22.43 3.28 6.92
N ASN A 2 -21.77 3.15 8.08
CA ASN A 2 -20.58 3.91 8.43
C ASN A 2 -19.35 3.37 7.70
N THR A 3 -18.72 4.22 6.89
CA THR A 3 -17.36 4.02 6.41
C THR A 3 -16.54 5.22 6.89
N GLU A 4 -16.18 5.21 8.17
CA GLU A 4 -15.18 6.12 8.72
C GLU A 4 -13.82 5.79 8.08
N GLN A 5 -13.35 6.69 7.20
CA GLN A 5 -11.98 6.67 6.72
C GLN A 5 -11.08 7.19 7.85
N GLN A 6 -10.43 6.26 8.55
CA GLN A 6 -9.33 6.57 9.46
C GLN A 6 -8.20 7.26 8.68
N PHE A 7 -8.05 8.56 8.91
CA PHE A 7 -6.84 9.30 8.59
C PHE A 7 -5.73 8.82 9.55
N LEU A 8 -4.72 8.13 9.03
CA LEU A 8 -3.47 7.96 9.78
C LEU A 8 -2.73 9.29 9.79
N GLU A 9 -2.75 9.96 10.94
CA GLU A 9 -1.89 11.10 11.25
C GLU A 9 -0.42 10.65 11.29
N LEU A 10 0.45 11.37 10.58
CA LEU A 10 1.91 11.26 10.71
C LEU A 10 2.36 12.10 11.91
N PRO A 11 3.28 11.61 12.78
CA PRO A 11 3.81 12.42 13.86
C PRO A 11 4.71 13.53 13.31
N LYS A 12 4.38 14.77 13.66
CA LYS A 12 5.26 15.94 13.57
C LYS A 12 6.11 15.99 14.83
N GLU A 13 7.43 16.01 14.70
CA GLU A 13 8.26 16.80 15.60
C GLU A 13 9.59 17.19 14.95
N ALA A 14 9.91 18.47 15.10
CA ALA A 14 11.00 19.17 14.46
C ALA A 14 12.31 19.06 15.25
N ALA A 15 13.37 19.43 14.56
CA ALA A 15 14.76 19.39 14.94
C ALA A 15 15.11 20.00 16.30
N ASP A 16 16.05 19.36 17.00
CA ASP A 16 17.24 20.07 17.47
C ASP A 16 18.44 19.11 17.59
N SER A 17 19.62 19.61 17.24
CA SER A 17 20.95 19.00 17.38
C SER A 17 21.88 20.16 17.71
N PRO A 18 22.99 20.01 18.48
CA PRO A 18 23.96 18.93 18.27
C PRO A 18 24.88 18.57 19.47
N VAL A 19 25.23 17.29 19.71
CA VAL A 19 26.51 16.96 20.37
C VAL A 19 27.06 15.60 19.90
N LYS A 20 28.31 15.61 19.42
CA LYS A 20 29.15 14.46 19.09
C LYS A 20 29.42 13.59 20.33
N ASN A 21 29.22 12.27 20.26
CA ASN A 21 30.29 11.30 20.51
C ASN A 21 29.83 9.83 20.46
N GLN A 22 30.72 9.01 19.88
CA GLN A 22 30.86 7.56 20.03
C GLN A 22 29.83 6.65 19.33
N LYS A 23 30.28 6.13 18.18
CA LYS A 23 29.74 4.93 17.52
C LYS A 23 29.98 3.70 18.41
N ILE A 24 28.93 3.24 19.09
CA ILE A 24 28.84 1.85 19.54
C ILE A 24 28.00 1.12 18.48
N PRO A 25 28.48 0.04 17.85
CA PRO A 25 27.65 -0.71 16.92
C PRO A 25 26.55 -1.40 17.73
N ASN A 26 25.33 -0.91 17.59
CA ASN A 26 24.13 -1.41 18.24
C ASN A 26 23.87 -2.86 17.77
N LYS A 27 24.42 -3.86 18.49
CA LYS A 27 24.07 -5.27 18.29
C LYS A 27 22.59 -5.43 18.66
N LYS A 28 21.72 -5.60 17.67
CA LYS A 28 20.33 -5.99 17.89
C LYS A 28 20.27 -7.17 18.86
N PRO A 29 19.34 -7.22 19.82
CA PRO A 29 19.23 -8.31 20.79
C PRO A 29 19.12 -9.67 20.08
N LEU A 30 19.73 -10.70 20.66
CA LEU A 30 19.66 -12.09 20.19
C LEU A 30 18.19 -12.55 20.28
N SER A 31 17.75 -13.43 19.37
CA SER A 31 16.38 -13.98 19.46
C SER A 31 16.25 -14.84 20.71
N GLY A 32 15.05 -14.88 21.33
CA GLY A 32 14.82 -15.72 22.51
C GLY A 32 15.12 -17.20 22.25
N ILE A 33 14.81 -17.67 21.04
CA ILE A 33 15.10 -19.04 20.57
C ILE A 33 16.61 -19.30 20.54
N LEU A 34 17.41 -18.33 20.07
CA LEU A 34 18.86 -18.46 20.06
C LEU A 34 19.45 -18.45 21.47
N VAL A 35 18.91 -17.64 22.38
CA VAL A 35 19.35 -17.62 23.79
C VAL A 35 19.08 -18.97 24.46
N ASP A 36 17.88 -19.53 24.28
CA ASP A 36 17.53 -20.85 24.80
C ASP A 36 18.41 -21.95 24.20
N PHE A 37 18.69 -21.88 22.90
CA PHE A 37 19.62 -22.79 22.24
C PHE A 37 21.03 -22.71 22.84
N LEU A 38 21.59 -21.49 22.98
CA LEU A 38 22.94 -21.29 23.51
C LEU A 38 23.08 -21.86 24.93
N SER A 39 22.07 -21.65 25.79
CA SER A 39 22.08 -22.20 27.16
C SER A 39 22.14 -23.73 27.19
N LYS A 40 21.36 -24.40 26.32
CA LYS A 40 21.36 -25.86 26.19
C LYS A 40 22.66 -26.37 25.56
N TRP A 41 23.19 -25.61 24.61
CA TRP A 41 24.42 -25.93 23.89
C TRP A 41 25.66 -25.87 24.79
N GLU A 42 25.75 -24.86 25.66
CA GLU A 42 26.85 -24.72 26.63
C GLU A 42 26.83 -25.85 27.68
N ALA A 43 25.65 -26.34 28.04
CA ALA A 43 25.47 -27.43 28.99
C ALA A 43 25.90 -28.81 28.44
N LEU A 44 26.07 -28.97 27.12
CA LEU A 44 26.53 -30.23 26.53
C LEU A 44 28.02 -30.45 26.82
N PRO A 45 28.44 -31.61 27.35
CA PRO A 45 29.83 -31.85 27.73
C PRO A 45 30.70 -32.28 26.54
N ALA A 46 30.15 -33.02 25.57
CA ALA A 46 30.89 -33.54 24.42
C ALA A 46 30.85 -32.58 23.23
N VAL A 47 31.98 -32.49 22.52
CA VAL A 47 32.15 -31.64 21.33
C VAL A 47 31.25 -32.13 20.19
N GLU A 48 31.13 -33.44 20.04
CA GLU A 48 30.27 -34.09 19.05
C GLU A 48 28.79 -33.74 19.26
N ASP A 49 28.33 -33.73 20.50
CA ASP A 49 26.94 -33.38 20.84
C ASP A 49 26.66 -31.90 20.54
N ARG A 50 27.62 -31.02 20.85
CA ARG A 50 27.55 -29.59 20.51
C ARG A 50 27.50 -29.38 19.00
N LEU A 51 28.32 -30.09 18.23
CA LEU A 51 28.32 -30.01 16.77
C LEU A 51 27.00 -30.51 16.17
N LYS A 52 26.48 -31.64 16.68
CA LYS A 52 25.18 -32.16 16.26
C LYS A 52 24.06 -31.17 16.54
N ALA A 53 23.98 -30.65 17.76
CA ALA A 53 23.00 -29.64 18.14
C ALA A 53 23.09 -28.37 17.27
N SER A 54 24.30 -27.93 16.94
CA SER A 54 24.52 -26.80 16.02
C SER A 54 24.02 -27.08 14.60
N VAL A 55 24.32 -28.24 14.04
CA VAL A 55 23.88 -28.63 12.69
C VAL A 55 22.36 -28.75 12.63
N ASP A 56 21.75 -29.39 13.64
CA ASP A 56 20.29 -29.53 13.75
C ASP A 56 19.61 -28.16 13.90
N PHE A 57 20.19 -27.26 14.70
CA PHE A 57 19.67 -25.90 14.85
C PHE A 57 19.79 -25.12 13.53
N MET A 58 20.95 -25.13 12.89
CA MET A 58 21.17 -24.50 11.58
C MET A 58 20.16 -25.02 10.55
N ARG A 59 19.92 -26.33 10.50
CA ARG A 59 18.89 -26.94 9.64
C ARG A 59 17.49 -26.41 9.96
N SER A 60 17.13 -26.36 11.24
CA SER A 60 15.82 -25.86 11.67
C SER A 60 15.60 -24.39 11.31
N THR A 61 16.66 -23.55 11.37
CA THR A 61 16.56 -22.13 11.01
C THR A 61 16.32 -21.90 9.53
N LEU A 62 16.82 -22.79 8.65
CA LEU A 62 16.58 -22.72 7.21
C LEU A 62 15.23 -23.33 6.80
N ALA A 63 14.70 -24.29 7.58
CA ALA A 63 13.44 -24.96 7.29
C ALA A 63 12.18 -24.17 7.70
N GLN A 64 12.33 -22.96 8.27
CA GLN A 64 11.21 -22.12 8.67
C GLN A 64 10.41 -21.64 7.45
N THR A 65 9.08 -21.77 7.50
CA THR A 65 8.18 -21.21 6.49
C THR A 65 8.18 -19.69 6.57
N GLY A 66 8.56 -19.01 5.49
CA GLY A 66 8.65 -17.55 5.43
C GLY A 66 10.09 -17.09 5.24
N SER A 67 10.51 -16.07 5.99
CA SER A 67 11.88 -15.53 5.97
C SER A 67 12.74 -16.26 7.02
N PRO A 68 13.73 -17.08 6.61
CA PRO A 68 14.61 -17.80 7.55
C PRO A 68 15.33 -16.84 8.50
N SER A 69 15.54 -17.25 9.75
CA SER A 69 16.37 -16.49 10.69
C SER A 69 17.86 -16.62 10.36
N PHE A 70 18.31 -15.93 9.29
CA PHE A 70 19.72 -15.91 8.90
C PHE A 70 20.62 -15.40 10.01
N LYS A 71 20.16 -14.44 10.82
CA LYS A 71 20.94 -13.91 11.94
C LYS A 71 21.33 -15.03 12.90
N ASP A 72 20.36 -15.85 13.30
CA ASP A 72 20.61 -16.93 14.27
C ASP A 72 21.44 -18.03 13.64
N PHE A 73 21.20 -18.36 12.36
CA PHE A 73 22.03 -19.25 11.58
C PHE A 73 23.51 -18.83 11.57
N TRP A 74 23.80 -17.55 11.29
CA TRP A 74 25.17 -17.04 11.19
C TRP A 74 25.88 -16.99 12.55
N GLU A 75 25.16 -16.72 13.65
CA GLU A 75 25.72 -16.80 15.00
C GLU A 75 26.06 -18.25 15.39
N VAL A 76 25.17 -19.22 15.13
CA VAL A 76 25.45 -20.64 15.40
C VAL A 76 26.59 -21.15 14.52
N ARG A 77 26.63 -20.75 13.24
CA ARG A 77 27.76 -21.05 12.35
C ARG A 77 29.08 -20.56 12.95
N LYS A 78 29.11 -19.34 13.47
CA LYS A 78 30.30 -18.70 14.01
C LYS A 78 30.84 -19.42 15.26
N ILE A 79 29.99 -19.82 16.19
CA ILE A 79 30.40 -20.52 17.41
C ILE A 79 30.78 -21.98 17.17
N SER A 80 30.26 -22.59 16.11
CA SER A 80 30.51 -24.01 15.78
C SER A 80 31.81 -24.22 15.01
N LEU A 81 32.28 -23.21 14.27
CA LEU A 81 33.51 -23.24 13.49
C LEU A 81 34.76 -23.65 14.29
N PRO A 82 35.01 -23.09 15.50
CA PRO A 82 36.14 -23.50 16.35
C PRO A 82 36.09 -24.98 16.76
N LEU A 83 34.90 -25.55 17.00
CA LEU A 83 34.74 -26.92 17.50
C LEU A 83 35.34 -27.96 16.55
N PHE A 84 35.31 -27.72 15.24
CA PHE A 84 35.91 -28.64 14.26
C PHE A 84 37.42 -28.83 14.42
N LYS A 85 38.11 -27.93 15.13
CA LYS A 85 39.55 -28.00 15.43
C LYS A 85 39.85 -28.81 16.70
N GLU A 86 38.84 -29.13 17.50
CA GLU A 86 39.00 -29.90 18.74
C GLU A 86 39.13 -31.40 18.45
N ASN A 87 39.48 -32.19 19.46
CA ASN A 87 39.67 -33.63 19.30
C ASN A 87 38.32 -34.32 19.09
N ILE A 88 38.04 -34.69 17.85
CA ILE A 88 36.79 -35.32 17.40
C ILE A 88 37.16 -36.56 16.60
N ASN A 89 36.32 -37.59 16.68
CA ASN A 89 36.42 -38.75 15.79
C ASN A 89 36.52 -38.31 14.31
N PRO A 90 37.57 -38.70 13.55
CA PRO A 90 37.77 -38.25 12.17
C PRO A 90 36.58 -38.49 11.23
N ILE A 91 35.84 -39.60 11.44
CA ILE A 91 34.66 -39.95 10.63
C ILE A 91 33.52 -38.96 10.93
N LEU A 92 33.21 -38.74 12.21
CA LEU A 92 32.17 -37.79 12.63
C LEU A 92 32.52 -36.35 12.24
N ARG A 93 33.81 -35.98 12.34
CA ARG A 93 34.28 -34.68 11.86
C ARG A 93 33.99 -34.51 10.37
N SER A 94 34.28 -35.51 9.55
CA SER A 94 34.00 -35.46 8.11
C SER A 94 32.50 -35.35 7.82
N GLN A 95 31.66 -36.10 8.55
CA GLN A 95 30.21 -36.07 8.40
C GLN A 95 29.64 -34.69 8.76
N PHE A 96 29.91 -34.20 9.98
CA PHE A 96 29.41 -32.90 10.43
C PHE A 96 29.95 -31.76 9.58
N TRP A 97 31.19 -31.87 9.07
CA TRP A 97 31.73 -30.86 8.17
C TRP A 97 31.00 -30.83 6.82
N GLY A 98 30.64 -31.99 6.28
CA GLY A 98 29.81 -32.10 5.08
C GLY A 98 28.47 -31.39 5.26
N GLU A 99 27.70 -31.80 6.26
CA GLU A 99 26.38 -31.21 6.55
C GLU A 99 26.48 -29.70 6.85
N PHE A 100 27.47 -29.29 7.65
CA PHE A 100 27.71 -27.89 7.98
C PHE A 100 28.03 -27.04 6.73
N SER A 101 28.83 -27.59 5.82
CA SER A 101 29.23 -26.93 4.58
C SER A 101 28.06 -26.82 3.58
N GLU A 102 27.24 -27.86 3.48
CA GLU A 102 26.03 -27.86 2.67
C GLU A 102 25.01 -26.84 3.18
N LEU A 103 24.67 -26.88 4.48
CA LEU A 103 23.77 -25.89 5.10
C LEU A 103 24.30 -24.46 4.91
N SER A 104 25.61 -24.30 5.02
CA SER A 104 26.30 -23.03 4.79
C SER A 104 26.22 -22.52 3.35
N ALA A 105 26.21 -23.41 2.36
CA ALA A 105 26.03 -23.05 0.96
C ALA A 105 24.56 -22.73 0.69
N GLU A 106 23.65 -23.55 1.19
CA GLU A 106 22.20 -23.35 1.06
C GLU A 106 21.74 -22.03 1.69
N ALA A 107 22.23 -21.69 2.88
CA ALA A 107 21.92 -20.42 3.52
C ALA A 107 22.37 -19.20 2.69
N ARG A 108 23.51 -19.29 1.96
CA ARG A 108 23.93 -18.21 1.07
C ARG A 108 23.00 -18.11 -0.13
N ARG A 109 22.69 -19.25 -0.75
CA ARG A 109 21.79 -19.32 -1.91
C ARG A 109 20.40 -18.79 -1.57
N LEU A 110 19.80 -19.21 -0.45
CA LEU A 110 18.51 -18.73 0.00
C LEU A 110 18.53 -17.22 0.26
N LYS A 111 19.61 -16.72 0.88
CA LYS A 111 19.78 -15.28 1.10
C LYS A 111 19.87 -14.51 -0.21
N GLU A 112 20.61 -15.02 -1.20
CA GLU A 112 20.71 -14.41 -2.52
C GLU A 112 19.34 -14.35 -3.21
N ILE A 113 18.57 -15.45 -3.19
CA ILE A 113 17.21 -15.50 -3.74
C ILE A 113 16.31 -14.45 -3.07
N LEU A 114 16.35 -14.34 -1.74
CA LEU A 114 15.51 -13.37 -1.00
C LEU A 114 15.93 -11.92 -1.26
N ASP A 115 17.24 -11.65 -1.35
CA ASP A 115 17.77 -10.34 -1.72
C ASP A 115 17.33 -9.96 -3.14
N GLU A 116 17.36 -10.90 -4.09
CA GLU A 116 16.88 -10.71 -5.47
C GLU A 116 15.38 -10.47 -5.53
N GLN A 117 14.57 -11.30 -4.83
CA GLN A 117 13.12 -11.12 -4.76
C GLN A 117 12.73 -9.76 -4.18
N SER A 118 13.42 -9.33 -3.11
CA SER A 118 13.19 -8.02 -2.51
C SER A 118 13.56 -6.89 -3.47
N SER A 119 14.67 -7.03 -4.21
CA SER A 119 15.09 -6.05 -5.22
C SER A 119 14.09 -5.97 -6.37
N PHE A 120 13.65 -7.11 -6.89
CA PHE A 120 12.66 -7.20 -7.95
C PHE A 120 11.33 -6.56 -7.53
N ALA A 121 10.84 -6.88 -6.33
CA ALA A 121 9.61 -6.29 -5.82
C ALA A 121 9.72 -4.76 -5.66
N ALA A 122 10.88 -4.26 -5.22
CA ALA A 122 11.13 -2.82 -5.16
C ALA A 122 11.12 -2.16 -6.56
N GLU A 123 11.65 -2.84 -7.59
CA GLU A 123 11.61 -2.36 -8.97
C GLU A 123 10.18 -2.31 -9.52
N GLN A 124 9.35 -3.33 -9.25
CA GLN A 124 7.94 -3.33 -9.66
C GLN A 124 7.17 -2.16 -9.06
N ILE A 125 7.36 -1.88 -7.77
CA ILE A 125 6.76 -0.71 -7.11
C ILE A 125 7.29 0.59 -7.71
N HIS A 126 8.59 0.65 -8.01
CA HIS A 126 9.18 1.82 -8.66
C HIS A 126 8.53 2.12 -10.01
N LEU A 127 8.41 1.12 -10.88
CA LEU A 127 7.77 1.24 -12.20
C LEU A 127 6.30 1.63 -12.07
N ALA A 128 5.57 1.03 -11.12
CA ALA A 128 4.18 1.36 -10.89
C ALA A 128 3.99 2.82 -10.46
N ILE A 129 4.86 3.34 -9.58
CA ILE A 129 4.85 4.75 -9.16
C ILE A 129 5.22 5.66 -10.34
N GLN A 130 6.23 5.31 -11.14
CA GLN A 130 6.59 6.10 -12.34
C GLN A 130 5.43 6.20 -13.34
N ALA A 131 4.73 5.09 -13.59
CA ALA A 131 3.55 5.11 -14.44
C ALA A 131 2.46 6.04 -13.87
N MET A 132 2.25 6.04 -12.56
CA MET A 132 1.30 6.95 -11.92
C MET A 132 1.72 8.43 -11.99
N GLU A 133 3.01 8.72 -11.82
CA GLU A 133 3.54 10.07 -11.99
C GLU A 133 3.30 10.55 -13.42
N ALA A 134 3.57 9.70 -14.41
CA ALA A 134 3.30 9.99 -15.81
C ALA A 134 1.80 10.16 -16.11
N ASP A 135 0.92 9.37 -15.49
CA ASP A 135 -0.53 9.50 -15.64
C ASP A 135 -1.02 10.84 -15.10
N VAL A 136 -0.48 11.30 -13.97
CA VAL A 136 -0.81 12.61 -13.37
C VAL A 136 -0.26 13.77 -14.19
N GLU A 137 0.88 13.61 -14.85
CA GLU A 137 1.44 14.64 -15.75
C GLU A 137 0.69 14.69 -17.09
N ASN A 138 0.30 13.53 -17.63
CA ASN A 138 -0.44 13.41 -18.89
C ASN A 138 -1.96 13.48 -18.71
N TYR A 139 -2.41 14.07 -17.60
CA TYR A 139 -3.80 14.15 -17.18
C TYR A 139 -4.77 14.55 -18.31
N GLN A 140 -4.42 15.61 -19.05
CA GLN A 140 -5.27 16.15 -20.12
C GLN A 140 -5.43 15.18 -21.31
N ASN A 141 -4.44 14.33 -21.57
CA ASN A 141 -4.48 13.36 -22.66
C ASN A 141 -5.26 12.08 -22.27
N LEU A 142 -5.45 11.85 -20.98
CA LEU A 142 -6.19 10.68 -20.46
C LEU A 142 -7.69 10.96 -20.35
N LEU A 143 -8.10 12.20 -20.10
CA LEU A 143 -9.52 12.57 -19.99
C LEU A 143 -10.38 12.06 -21.16
N PRO A 144 -9.98 12.24 -22.45
CA PRO A 144 -10.81 11.81 -23.57
C PRO A 144 -11.00 10.30 -23.68
N GLN A 145 -10.16 9.51 -23.00
CA GLN A 145 -10.20 8.04 -23.03
C GLN A 145 -11.21 7.47 -22.03
N ILE A 146 -11.76 8.30 -21.14
CA ILE A 146 -12.75 7.89 -20.16
C ILE A 146 -14.13 7.87 -20.80
N GLU A 147 -14.67 6.67 -20.93
CA GLU A 147 -16.06 6.44 -21.32
C GLU A 147 -16.97 6.58 -20.09
N LEU A 148 -17.90 7.53 -20.16
CA LEU A 148 -18.93 7.70 -19.14
C LEU A 148 -20.21 6.96 -19.54
N PRO A 149 -21.00 6.48 -18.55
CA PRO A 149 -22.33 5.95 -18.82
C PRO A 149 -23.23 7.04 -19.44
N ALA A 150 -24.15 6.61 -20.31
CA ALA A 150 -25.08 7.52 -20.95
C ALA A 150 -25.99 8.20 -19.91
N PHE A 151 -26.01 9.53 -19.92
CA PHE A 151 -26.94 10.30 -19.09
C PHE A 151 -28.37 10.23 -19.65
N PRO A 152 -29.41 10.20 -18.79
CA PRO A 152 -30.79 10.19 -19.23
C PRO A 152 -31.16 11.50 -19.94
N VAL A 153 -31.91 11.39 -21.03
CA VAL A 153 -32.15 12.48 -22.00
C VAL A 153 -33.40 13.31 -21.66
N HIS A 154 -34.13 12.96 -20.59
CA HIS A 154 -35.48 13.48 -20.37
C HIS A 154 -35.56 14.75 -19.51
N SER A 155 -34.50 15.13 -18.79
CA SER A 155 -34.48 16.36 -17.97
C SER A 155 -34.00 17.56 -18.80
N LYS A 156 -34.87 18.57 -18.99
CA LYS A 156 -34.49 19.79 -19.73
C LYS A 156 -33.42 20.59 -19.01
N ILE A 157 -33.52 20.70 -17.69
CA ILE A 157 -32.55 21.41 -16.85
C ILE A 157 -31.17 20.77 -16.96
N PHE A 158 -31.13 19.44 -16.99
CA PHE A 158 -29.87 18.71 -17.18
C PHE A 158 -29.33 18.87 -18.61
N LEU A 159 -30.17 18.85 -19.64
CA LEU A 159 -29.73 19.02 -21.03
C LEU A 159 -28.99 20.35 -21.25
N GLU A 160 -29.44 21.43 -20.61
CA GLU A 160 -28.80 22.75 -20.71
C GLU A 160 -27.40 22.78 -20.10
N LYS A 161 -27.17 22.00 -19.03
CA LYS A 161 -25.88 21.93 -18.31
C LYS A 161 -25.13 20.61 -18.54
N LYS A 162 -25.54 19.82 -19.54
CA LYS A 162 -25.04 18.45 -19.75
C LYS A 162 -23.53 18.40 -19.88
N ASP A 163 -22.96 19.29 -20.70
CA ASP A 163 -21.51 19.30 -20.96
C ASP A 163 -20.70 19.67 -19.72
N PHE A 164 -21.26 20.52 -18.86
CA PHE A 164 -20.68 20.86 -17.57
C PHE A 164 -20.65 19.64 -16.63
N TYR A 165 -21.77 18.94 -16.47
CA TYR A 165 -21.81 17.72 -15.65
C TYR A 165 -20.93 16.62 -16.22
N PHE A 166 -20.93 16.45 -17.54
CA PHE A 166 -20.14 15.43 -18.23
C PHE A 166 -18.64 15.66 -18.03
N SER A 167 -18.16 16.89 -18.28
CA SER A 167 -16.73 17.22 -18.13
C SER A 167 -16.25 17.04 -16.69
N LEU A 168 -17.01 17.51 -15.70
CA LEU A 168 -16.70 17.31 -14.29
C LEU A 168 -16.70 15.84 -13.88
N GLN A 169 -17.69 15.06 -14.35
CA GLN A 169 -17.78 13.64 -14.02
C GLN A 169 -16.64 12.83 -14.67
N GLN A 170 -16.25 13.18 -15.90
CA GLN A 170 -15.13 12.54 -16.60
C GLN A 170 -13.83 12.77 -15.84
N GLU A 171 -13.64 14.01 -15.39
CA GLU A 171 -12.49 14.39 -14.59
C GLU A 171 -12.46 13.69 -13.22
N LEU A 172 -13.61 13.60 -12.56
CA LEU A 172 -13.75 12.88 -11.29
C LEU A 172 -13.47 11.39 -11.41
N GLU A 173 -13.90 10.75 -12.50
CA GLU A 173 -13.66 9.33 -12.71
C GLU A 173 -12.15 9.03 -12.83
N LEU A 174 -11.42 9.88 -13.57
CA LEU A 174 -9.95 9.77 -13.65
C LEU A 174 -9.32 9.88 -12.26
N LEU A 175 -9.72 10.90 -11.49
CA LEU A 175 -9.19 11.15 -10.16
C LEU A 175 -9.56 10.05 -9.17
N ASN A 176 -10.74 9.44 -9.30
CA ASN A 176 -11.15 8.30 -8.48
C ASN A 176 -10.29 7.07 -8.79
N HIS A 177 -10.05 6.78 -10.07
CA HIS A 177 -9.16 5.70 -10.49
C HIS A 177 -7.73 5.91 -9.94
N LEU A 178 -7.17 7.11 -10.13
CA LEU A 178 -5.86 7.47 -9.60
C LEU A 178 -5.80 7.36 -8.08
N ALA A 179 -6.80 7.90 -7.36
CA ALA A 179 -6.87 7.83 -5.90
C ALA A 179 -6.92 6.38 -5.39
N SER A 180 -7.69 5.51 -6.05
CA SER A 180 -7.75 4.08 -5.75
C SER A 180 -6.37 3.43 -5.93
N ARG A 181 -5.71 3.68 -7.06
CA ARG A 181 -4.39 3.13 -7.38
C ARG A 181 -3.30 3.61 -6.40
N ILE A 182 -3.31 4.89 -6.00
CA ILE A 182 -2.41 5.42 -4.95
C ILE A 182 -2.59 4.63 -3.65
N ASN A 183 -3.84 4.44 -3.21
CA ASN A 183 -4.14 3.74 -1.96
C ASN A 183 -3.75 2.26 -2.02
N SER A 184 -3.95 1.60 -3.15
CA SER A 184 -3.50 0.22 -3.36
C SER A 184 -1.98 0.11 -3.31
N LEU A 185 -1.24 0.98 -4.01
CA LEU A 185 0.22 0.99 -3.97
C LEU A 185 0.79 1.31 -2.59
N ARG A 186 0.14 2.21 -1.83
CA ARG A 186 0.51 2.45 -0.43
C ARG A 186 0.40 1.18 0.40
N LYS A 187 -0.71 0.44 0.28
CA LYS A 187 -0.92 -0.84 0.98
C LYS A 187 0.09 -1.91 0.56
N GLU A 188 0.39 -2.01 -0.73
CA GLU A 188 1.39 -2.96 -1.25
C GLU A 188 2.80 -2.63 -0.77
N THR A 189 3.19 -1.35 -0.79
CA THR A 189 4.51 -0.88 -0.29
C THR A 189 4.69 -1.19 1.20
N VAL A 190 3.62 -1.12 2.00
CA VAL A 190 3.66 -1.55 3.41
C VAL A 190 3.97 -3.04 3.51
N LYS A 191 3.25 -3.88 2.75
CA LYS A 191 3.30 -5.34 2.84
C LYS A 191 4.61 -5.95 2.35
N ILE A 192 5.19 -5.42 1.27
CA ILE A 192 6.38 -6.00 0.66
C ILE A 192 7.59 -5.79 1.56
N GLU A 193 8.38 -6.84 1.81
CA GLU A 193 9.64 -6.73 2.53
C GLU A 193 10.71 -6.08 1.64
N MET A 194 11.16 -4.88 2.02
CA MET A 194 12.24 -4.15 1.36
C MET A 194 12.94 -3.24 2.35
N ARG A 195 14.07 -2.66 1.95
CA ARG A 195 14.84 -1.75 2.81
C ARG A 195 13.99 -0.53 3.19
N ILE A 196 13.99 -0.17 4.47
CA ILE A 196 13.20 0.94 5.03
C ILE A 196 13.44 2.25 4.26
N ARG A 197 14.69 2.52 3.87
CA ARG A 197 15.03 3.70 3.07
C ARG A 197 14.27 3.77 1.73
N GLN A 198 14.13 2.64 1.03
CA GLN A 198 13.39 2.58 -0.23
C GLN A 198 11.88 2.73 0.02
N LYS A 199 11.34 2.08 1.06
CA LYS A 199 9.93 2.29 1.47
C LYS A 199 9.62 3.76 1.69
N ASN A 200 10.46 4.45 2.46
CA ASN A 200 10.24 5.87 2.76
C ASN A 200 10.26 6.73 1.49
N GLN A 201 11.17 6.46 0.57
CA GLN A 201 11.22 7.14 -0.73
C GLN A 201 9.94 6.89 -1.56
N PHE A 202 9.42 5.66 -1.56
CA PHE A 202 8.16 5.36 -2.25
C PHE A 202 6.96 6.04 -1.59
N PHE A 203 6.89 6.09 -0.26
CA PHE A 203 5.84 6.82 0.44
C PHE A 203 5.88 8.32 0.19
N GLU A 204 7.09 8.92 0.16
CA GLU A 204 7.27 10.33 -0.17
C GLU A 204 6.72 10.63 -1.58
N ARG A 205 7.11 9.83 -2.58
CA ARG A 205 6.59 9.97 -3.96
C ARG A 205 5.08 9.79 -4.03
N LEU A 206 4.54 8.74 -3.39
CA LEU A 206 3.09 8.51 -3.30
C LEU A 206 2.35 9.61 -2.52
N SER A 207 3.03 10.33 -1.63
CA SER A 207 2.48 11.52 -0.97
C SER A 207 2.38 12.67 -1.97
N LEU A 208 3.46 12.98 -2.70
CA LEU A 208 3.49 14.05 -3.69
C LEU A 208 2.42 13.87 -4.79
N ILE A 209 2.20 12.64 -5.26
CA ILE A 209 1.13 12.32 -6.20
C ILE A 209 -0.24 12.53 -5.53
N GLY A 210 -0.39 12.05 -4.30
CA GLY A 210 -1.61 12.22 -3.51
C GLY A 210 -1.98 13.69 -3.28
N ASP A 211 -1.01 14.54 -3.01
CA ASP A 211 -1.21 15.97 -2.77
C ASP A 211 -1.74 16.71 -4.00
N LYS A 212 -1.53 16.15 -5.20
CA LYS A 212 -2.14 16.65 -6.45
C LYS A 212 -3.55 16.11 -6.68
N VAL A 213 -3.77 14.82 -6.38
CA VAL A 213 -5.01 14.10 -6.72
C VAL A 213 -6.12 14.32 -5.70
N PHE A 214 -5.83 14.16 -4.39
CA PHE A 214 -6.86 14.17 -3.35
C PHE A 214 -7.55 15.54 -3.17
N PRO A 215 -6.82 16.67 -3.12
CA PRO A 215 -7.47 17.98 -2.97
C PRO A 215 -8.36 18.32 -4.17
N LYS A 216 -7.86 18.11 -5.39
CA LYS A 216 -8.60 18.35 -6.62
C LYS A 216 -9.87 17.51 -6.71
N ARG A 217 -9.79 16.23 -6.38
CA ARG A 217 -10.96 15.34 -6.31
C ARG A 217 -11.99 15.85 -5.33
N LYS A 218 -11.57 16.28 -4.13
CA LYS A 218 -12.48 16.81 -3.10
C LYS A 218 -13.18 18.09 -3.58
N GLU A 219 -12.45 18.98 -4.23
CA GLU A 219 -12.98 20.22 -4.78
C GLU A 219 -14.00 19.95 -5.88
N LEU A 220 -13.68 19.07 -6.85
CA LEU A 220 -14.62 18.75 -7.94
C LEU A 220 -15.88 18.04 -7.44
N ILE A 221 -15.79 17.14 -6.46
CA ILE A 221 -16.99 16.53 -5.83
C ILE A 221 -17.86 17.63 -5.21
N LYS A 222 -17.24 18.59 -4.52
CA LYS A 222 -17.97 19.70 -3.90
C LYS A 222 -18.66 20.56 -4.95
N SER A 223 -17.94 21.02 -5.97
CA SER A 223 -18.49 21.85 -7.04
C SER A 223 -19.60 21.14 -7.82
N LEU A 224 -19.44 19.85 -8.12
CA LEU A 224 -20.45 19.03 -8.79
C LEU A 224 -21.72 18.90 -7.92
N SER A 225 -21.54 18.71 -6.61
CA SER A 225 -22.64 18.58 -5.66
C SER A 225 -23.41 19.89 -5.48
N GLU A 226 -22.71 21.01 -5.36
CA GLU A 226 -23.32 22.34 -5.24
C GLU A 226 -24.10 22.71 -6.50
N ALA A 227 -23.54 22.46 -7.69
CA ALA A 227 -24.25 22.71 -8.95
C ALA A 227 -25.52 21.85 -9.07
N PHE A 228 -25.43 20.57 -8.69
CA PHE A 228 -26.57 19.66 -8.71
C PHE A 228 -27.69 20.11 -7.77
N LEU A 229 -27.34 20.54 -6.55
CA LEU A 229 -28.32 21.06 -5.58
C LEU A 229 -29.02 22.31 -6.10
N LEU A 230 -28.26 23.28 -6.64
CA LEU A 230 -28.84 24.49 -7.23
C LEU A 230 -29.81 24.17 -8.37
N ASP A 231 -29.49 23.20 -9.23
CA ASP A 231 -30.38 22.80 -10.32
C ASP A 231 -31.66 22.14 -9.83
N VAL A 232 -31.59 21.37 -8.74
CA VAL A 232 -32.77 20.79 -8.07
C VAL A 232 -33.60 21.88 -7.40
N GLU A 233 -32.99 22.84 -6.73
CA GLU A 233 -33.68 23.98 -6.11
C GLU A 233 -34.36 24.86 -7.18
N ASP A 234 -33.68 25.15 -8.29
CA ASP A 234 -34.24 25.88 -9.43
C ASP A 234 -35.40 25.12 -10.06
N PHE A 235 -35.30 23.79 -10.18
CA PHE A 235 -36.40 22.94 -10.65
C PHE A 235 -37.62 23.06 -9.73
N ILE A 236 -37.41 22.98 -8.41
CA ILE A 236 -38.47 23.11 -7.41
C ILE A 236 -39.09 24.50 -7.51
N ALA A 237 -38.26 25.54 -7.57
CA ALA A 237 -38.72 26.93 -7.60
C ALA A 237 -39.58 27.23 -8.84
N LYS A 238 -39.17 26.73 -10.01
CA LYS A 238 -39.89 26.97 -11.28
C LYS A 238 -41.21 26.21 -11.39
N ASN A 239 -41.32 25.03 -10.75
CA ASN A 239 -42.44 24.12 -10.97
C ASN A 239 -43.41 24.00 -9.78
N PHE A 240 -42.98 24.39 -8.57
CA PHE A 240 -43.74 24.18 -7.34
C PHE A 240 -43.98 25.45 -6.50
N THR A 241 -43.27 26.57 -6.74
CA THR A 241 -43.58 27.87 -6.12
C THR A 241 -44.44 28.73 -7.05
N ASP A 242 -45.51 29.28 -6.48
CA ASP A 242 -46.66 29.92 -7.15
C ASP A 242 -47.45 29.00 -8.08
N PHE A 243 -48.78 29.05 -8.03
CA PHE A 243 -49.67 28.25 -8.87
C PHE A 243 -49.78 28.90 -10.26
N PRO A 244 -48.99 28.53 -11.26
CA PRO A 244 -49.01 29.21 -12.54
C PRO A 244 -50.18 28.64 -13.34
N GLU A 245 -50.90 29.50 -14.08
CA GLU A 245 -52.01 29.08 -14.94
C GLU A 245 -51.58 28.09 -16.05
N ASN A 246 -50.27 27.95 -16.29
CA ASN A 246 -49.66 27.02 -17.26
C ASN A 246 -48.82 25.92 -16.56
N ARG A 247 -49.46 25.06 -15.76
CA ARG A 247 -48.77 23.90 -15.18
C ARG A 247 -48.34 22.92 -16.26
N ILE A 248 -47.06 22.54 -16.22
CA ILE A 248 -46.55 21.38 -16.95
C ILE A 248 -47.35 20.14 -16.49
N PRO A 249 -47.76 19.24 -17.40
CA PRO A 249 -48.50 18.04 -17.01
C PRO A 249 -47.76 17.20 -15.97
N VAL A 250 -48.50 16.64 -15.00
CA VAL A 250 -47.95 15.86 -13.88
C VAL A 250 -47.08 14.69 -14.33
N TYR A 251 -47.41 14.06 -15.46
CA TYR A 251 -46.61 12.96 -16.00
C TYR A 251 -45.21 13.42 -16.44
N VAL A 252 -45.08 14.64 -16.96
CA VAL A 252 -43.78 15.22 -17.36
C VAL A 252 -42.95 15.53 -16.11
N LEU A 253 -43.55 16.13 -15.09
CA LEU A 253 -42.88 16.39 -13.81
C LEU A 253 -42.38 15.10 -13.17
N ARG A 254 -43.18 14.02 -13.23
CA ARG A 254 -42.77 12.71 -12.73
C ARG A 254 -41.56 12.15 -13.48
N GLU A 255 -41.51 12.29 -14.80
CA GLU A 255 -40.37 11.84 -15.60
C GLU A 255 -39.12 12.71 -15.37
N GLU A 256 -39.27 14.02 -15.18
CA GLU A 256 -38.13 14.89 -14.81
C GLU A 256 -37.57 14.53 -13.42
N ILE A 257 -38.44 14.29 -12.43
CA ILE A 257 -38.01 13.85 -11.09
C ILE A 257 -37.24 12.52 -11.18
N LYS A 258 -37.76 11.53 -11.92
CA LYS A 258 -37.05 10.27 -12.14
C LYS A 258 -35.69 10.48 -12.80
N SER A 259 -35.63 11.35 -13.80
CA SER A 259 -34.39 11.66 -14.51
C SER A 259 -33.35 12.28 -13.59
N LEU A 260 -33.75 13.25 -12.75
CA LEU A 260 -32.86 13.84 -11.74
C LEU A 260 -32.36 12.80 -10.74
N GLN A 261 -33.21 11.87 -10.31
CA GLN A 261 -32.81 10.77 -9.43
C GLN A 261 -31.85 9.79 -10.10
N GLU A 262 -32.02 9.51 -11.39
CA GLU A 262 -31.09 8.68 -12.18
C GLU A 262 -29.75 9.38 -12.37
N ILE A 263 -29.75 10.68 -12.68
CA ILE A 263 -28.54 11.49 -12.78
C ILE A 263 -27.78 11.50 -11.44
N ALA A 264 -28.49 11.67 -10.32
CA ALA A 264 -27.88 11.64 -8.99
C ALA A 264 -27.18 10.32 -8.67
N LYS A 265 -27.63 9.20 -9.27
CA LYS A 265 -26.98 7.89 -9.11
C LYS A 265 -25.72 7.75 -9.97
N ILE A 266 -25.65 8.47 -11.09
CA ILE A 266 -24.51 8.45 -12.01
C ILE A 266 -23.41 9.40 -11.53
N LEU A 267 -23.80 10.59 -11.07
CA LEU A 267 -22.86 11.61 -10.62
C LEU A 267 -22.20 11.22 -9.29
N THR A 268 -20.92 11.55 -9.17
CA THR A 268 -20.18 11.40 -7.91
C THR A 268 -20.51 12.58 -6.98
N LEU A 269 -21.64 12.46 -6.28
CA LEU A 269 -22.14 13.48 -5.37
C LEU A 269 -21.71 13.22 -3.92
N ASN A 270 -21.68 14.30 -3.12
CA ASN A 270 -21.50 14.21 -1.69
C ASN A 270 -22.75 13.64 -1.00
N THR A 271 -22.61 13.22 0.26
CA THR A 271 -23.74 12.69 1.04
C THR A 271 -24.81 13.73 1.37
N HIS A 272 -24.46 15.02 1.36
CA HIS A 272 -25.40 16.10 1.63
C HIS A 272 -26.46 16.25 0.53
N CYS A 273 -26.19 15.80 -0.70
CA CYS A 273 -27.19 15.77 -1.77
C CYS A 273 -28.34 14.78 -1.54
N PHE A 274 -28.24 13.88 -0.55
CA PHE A 274 -29.22 12.82 -0.29
C PHE A 274 -29.89 12.91 1.08
N THR A 275 -29.57 13.95 1.85
CA THR A 275 -30.15 14.24 3.17
C THR A 275 -31.14 15.39 3.08
#